data_AF-A0ABD0VZ97-F1
#
_entry.id   AF-A0ABD0VZ97-F1
#
_cell.length_a   1.000
_cell.length_b   1.000
_cell.length_c   1.000
_cell.angle_alpha   90.00
_cell.angle_beta   90.00
_cell.angle_gamma   90.00
#
_symmetry.space_group_name_H-M   'P 1'
#
loop_
_entity.id
_entity.type
_entity.pdbx_description
1 polymer ?
#
loop_
_entity_poly.entity_id
_entity_poly.type
_entity_poly.pdbx_seq_one_letter_code
_entity_poly.pdbx_strand_id
1 'polypeptide(L)'
;MMTTIVHDTTEAVCLCQEYNLFLKPIAKMTVSVALPQLKLPGKSISNWEVMERVKAMVAPEQFSALRISKSTMDFIRFEGEVENRTVVKILLAKLDGKSIKLSGFTDILKVRALENKMDFPTRYDWDSFFRDAKDMNDTVPGERPDTIHLEGLPCRWFTQPEGPPDRPSETVLSTVFECFGPVRHVDIPMLDPYREDTLDKNFNTFTFGGHLNFEAYVQYQEYDGFAKAMDILRGMKLMFKGEDGKAVACNIKVTFDTSKHLSDAALKRRQQERLKLQELERQREEQKRKEKEEEEKRKEDERKQKEAEEDEKERKRGERIRKREQKLREREERRILKKVKKRQEEEQKKLQMKIATEERRLLLAQRNLESIRLIAELLGRAKAQKEQEQEKARAEREEHEKEELARQKESWPGWSGSKPAGESRRRS
;
A
#
# COMPACT_ATOMS: atom_id res chain seq x y z
N MET A 1 -14.51 1.07 39.39
CA MET A 1 -15.20 1.38 40.67
C MET A 1 -15.41 2.89 40.75
N MET A 2 -16.45 3.37 41.45
CA MET A 2 -16.72 4.83 41.57
C MET A 2 -15.98 5.43 42.77
N THR A 3 -15.34 6.59 42.57
CA THR A 3 -14.80 7.45 43.63
C THR A 3 -15.93 8.17 44.37
N THR A 4 -15.86 8.24 45.69
CA THR A 4 -16.83 8.96 46.54
C THR A 4 -16.17 10.15 47.22
N ILE A 5 -16.90 11.25 47.37
CA ILE A 5 -16.43 12.41 48.13
C ILE A 5 -16.38 12.05 49.61
N VAL A 6 -15.33 12.47 50.29
CA VAL A 6 -15.12 12.27 51.73
C VAL A 6 -15.25 13.61 52.44
N HIS A 7 -16.20 13.73 53.37
CA HIS A 7 -16.39 14.96 54.14
C HIS A 7 -15.54 14.96 55.41
N ASP A 8 -15.43 13.82 56.10
CA ASP A 8 -14.57 13.65 57.27
C ASP A 8 -13.29 12.87 56.94
N THR A 9 -12.13 13.51 57.14
CA THR A 9 -10.79 12.92 56.91
C THR A 9 -10.01 12.60 58.18
N THR A 10 -10.64 12.68 59.36
CA THR A 10 -9.99 12.49 60.68
C THR A 10 -9.35 11.12 60.88
N GLU A 11 -10.02 10.04 60.43
CA GLU A 11 -9.50 8.67 60.54
C GLU A 11 -8.51 8.29 59.40
N ALA A 12 -8.13 9.24 58.53
CA ALA A 12 -7.24 8.95 57.42
C ALA A 12 -5.77 8.87 57.85
N VAL A 13 -5.08 7.82 57.40
CA VAL A 13 -3.65 7.58 57.65
C VAL A 13 -2.87 7.87 56.36
N CYS A 14 -1.74 8.56 56.46
CA CYS A 14 -0.89 8.85 55.31
C CYS A 14 -0.32 7.54 54.72
N LEU A 15 -0.50 7.35 53.42
CA LEU A 15 0.11 6.25 52.68
C LEU A 15 1.35 6.74 51.93
N CYS A 16 1.19 7.81 51.14
CA CYS A 16 2.26 8.44 50.43
C CYS A 16 1.98 9.93 50.31
N GLN A 17 2.78 10.74 51.03
CA GLN A 17 2.60 12.19 51.06
C GLN A 17 2.93 12.84 49.72
N GLU A 18 3.91 12.33 48.98
CA GLU A 18 4.34 12.86 47.68
C GLU A 18 3.21 12.87 46.65
N TYR A 19 2.36 11.83 46.66
CA TYR A 19 1.22 11.69 45.75
C TYR A 19 -0.13 12.02 46.40
N ASN A 20 -0.12 12.62 47.59
CA ASN A 20 -1.33 12.94 48.38
C ASN A 20 -2.28 11.75 48.57
N LEU A 21 -1.72 10.56 48.75
CA LEU A 21 -2.45 9.32 48.97
C LEU A 21 -2.50 8.95 50.45
N PHE A 22 -3.69 8.53 50.86
CA PHE A 22 -4.05 8.21 52.23
C PHE A 22 -4.89 6.93 52.24
N LEU A 23 -4.93 6.25 53.37
CA LEU A 23 -5.86 5.15 53.63
C LEU A 23 -6.91 5.63 54.63
N LYS A 24 -8.18 5.43 54.30
CA LYS A 24 -9.30 5.67 55.22
C LYS A 24 -9.96 4.33 55.57
N PRO A 25 -10.25 4.05 56.86
CA PRO A 25 -11.00 2.86 57.23
C PRO A 25 -12.34 2.75 56.51
N ILE A 26 -12.65 1.56 56.01
CA ILE A 26 -13.98 1.24 55.50
C ILE A 26 -14.85 0.90 56.70
N ALA A 27 -15.89 1.71 56.91
CA ALA A 27 -16.85 1.55 57.98
C ALA A 27 -18.20 1.17 57.38
N LYS A 28 -18.49 -0.15 57.31
CA LYS A 28 -19.71 -0.70 56.73
C LYS A 28 -20.47 -1.56 57.73
N MET A 29 -21.80 -1.49 57.66
CA MET A 29 -22.70 -2.35 58.41
C MET A 29 -23.80 -2.92 57.52
N THR A 30 -24.30 -4.07 57.93
CA THR A 30 -25.48 -4.69 57.34
C THR A 30 -26.67 -4.50 58.26
N VAL A 31 -27.75 -3.93 57.75
CA VAL A 31 -29.02 -3.79 58.48
C VAL A 31 -30.07 -4.67 57.82
N SER A 32 -30.57 -5.67 58.55
CA SER A 32 -31.64 -6.55 58.08
C SER A 32 -32.93 -6.26 58.84
N VAL A 33 -34.00 -5.96 58.10
CA VAL A 33 -35.34 -5.72 58.63
C VAL A 33 -36.20 -6.91 58.28
N ALA A 34 -36.71 -7.62 59.29
CA ALA A 34 -37.62 -8.74 59.10
C ALA A 34 -39.01 -8.22 58.71
N LEU A 35 -39.53 -8.75 57.60
CA LEU A 35 -40.87 -8.45 57.11
C LEU A 35 -41.88 -9.47 57.68
N PRO A 36 -43.14 -9.07 57.88
CA PRO A 36 -44.17 -9.97 58.37
C PRO A 36 -44.73 -10.80 57.20
N GLN A 37 -45.25 -11.99 57.49
CA GLN A 37 -46.04 -12.74 56.51
C GLN A 37 -47.38 -12.04 56.32
N LEU A 38 -47.49 -11.27 55.23
CA LEU A 38 -48.68 -10.49 54.93
C LEU A 38 -49.87 -11.41 54.65
N LYS A 39 -50.80 -11.48 55.60
CA LYS A 39 -52.01 -12.33 55.52
C LYS A 39 -53.09 -11.78 54.57
N LEU A 40 -52.98 -10.50 54.19
CA LEU A 40 -53.97 -9.82 53.36
C LEU A 40 -53.45 -9.66 51.92
N PRO A 41 -54.14 -10.23 50.91
CA PRO A 41 -53.75 -10.06 49.52
C PRO A 41 -53.88 -8.59 49.09
N GLY A 42 -52.85 -8.05 48.40
CA GLY A 42 -52.85 -6.70 47.83
C GLY A 42 -52.17 -5.61 48.67
N LYS A 43 -51.78 -5.87 49.93
CA LYS A 43 -50.88 -4.97 50.67
C LYS A 43 -49.42 -5.37 50.44
N SER A 44 -48.56 -4.40 50.18
CA SER A 44 -47.11 -4.60 50.05
C SER A 44 -46.36 -3.58 50.89
N ILE A 45 -45.19 -3.95 51.41
CA ILE A 45 -44.31 -3.06 52.15
C ILE A 45 -43.32 -2.45 51.16
N SER A 46 -43.22 -1.12 51.13
CA SER A 46 -42.29 -0.42 50.26
C SER A 46 -40.88 -0.45 50.84
N ASN A 47 -39.89 -0.85 50.02
CA ASN A 47 -38.49 -0.83 50.40
C ASN A 47 -38.00 0.57 50.79
N TRP A 48 -38.53 1.60 50.13
CA TRP A 48 -38.20 3.00 50.41
C TRP A 48 -38.75 3.45 51.77
N GLU A 49 -39.98 3.07 52.12
CA GLU A 49 -40.56 3.40 53.43
C GLU A 49 -39.73 2.78 54.57
N VAL A 50 -39.32 1.52 54.42
CA VAL A 50 -38.44 0.86 55.39
C VAL A 50 -37.09 1.56 55.47
N MET A 51 -36.51 1.96 54.33
CA MET A 51 -35.25 2.69 54.30
C MET A 51 -35.34 4.03 55.05
N GLU A 52 -36.40 4.81 54.83
CA GLU A 52 -36.59 6.09 55.52
C GLU A 52 -36.80 5.91 57.03
N ARG A 53 -37.48 4.84 57.45
CA ARG A 53 -37.59 4.52 58.89
C ARG A 53 -36.24 4.15 59.49
N VAL A 54 -35.40 3.40 58.79
CA VAL A 54 -34.04 3.10 59.24
C VAL A 54 -33.21 4.38 59.35
N LYS A 55 -33.31 5.32 58.38
CA LYS A 55 -32.63 6.62 58.46
C LYS A 55 -33.14 7.46 59.64
N ALA A 56 -34.45 7.48 59.88
CA ALA A 56 -35.03 8.21 61.00
C ALA A 56 -34.58 7.68 62.37
N MET A 57 -34.35 6.36 62.49
CA MET A 57 -33.86 5.75 63.73
C MET A 57 -32.42 6.12 64.08
N VAL A 58 -31.59 6.42 63.08
CA VAL A 58 -30.17 6.72 63.29
C VAL A 58 -29.89 8.21 63.51
N ALA A 59 -30.87 9.08 63.30
CA ALA A 59 -30.73 10.51 63.52
C ALA A 59 -30.24 10.84 64.96
N PRO A 60 -29.40 11.88 65.15
CA PRO A 60 -28.91 12.83 64.14
C PRO A 60 -27.80 12.31 63.21
N GLU A 61 -27.22 11.15 63.50
CA GLU A 61 -26.20 10.52 62.65
C GLU A 61 -26.79 10.05 61.32
N GLN A 62 -25.95 9.96 60.29
CA GLN A 62 -26.37 9.66 58.92
C GLN A 62 -25.46 8.61 58.28
N PHE A 63 -26.03 7.86 57.34
CA PHE A 63 -25.27 6.99 56.45
C PHE A 63 -24.68 7.83 55.31
N SER A 64 -23.41 7.62 54.98
CA SER A 64 -22.77 8.19 53.78
C SER A 64 -23.38 7.58 52.52
N ALA A 65 -23.68 6.29 52.57
CA ALA A 65 -24.43 5.59 51.54
C ALA A 65 -25.25 4.47 52.17
N LEU A 66 -26.52 4.35 51.80
CA LEU A 66 -27.40 3.27 52.23
C LEU A 66 -28.04 2.64 50.99
N ARG A 67 -27.71 1.38 50.73
CA ARG A 67 -28.16 0.65 49.53
C ARG A 67 -28.87 -0.64 49.92
N ILE A 68 -29.82 -1.07 49.09
CA ILE A 68 -30.47 -2.37 49.26
C ILE A 68 -29.51 -3.43 48.70
N SER A 69 -29.04 -4.32 49.57
CA SER A 69 -28.20 -5.46 49.19
C SER A 69 -29.06 -6.64 48.75
N LYS A 70 -30.16 -6.92 49.46
CA LYS A 70 -31.09 -8.01 49.13
C LYS A 70 -32.50 -7.69 49.62
N SER A 71 -33.50 -8.00 48.82
CA SER A 71 -34.92 -7.85 49.18
C SER A 71 -35.63 -9.17 48.93
N THR A 72 -36.30 -9.72 49.94
CA THR A 72 -37.13 -10.92 49.84
C THR A 72 -38.51 -10.67 50.45
N MET A 73 -39.41 -11.65 50.41
CA MET A 73 -40.70 -11.58 51.11
C MET A 73 -40.53 -11.58 52.64
N ASP A 74 -39.44 -12.16 53.15
CA ASP A 74 -39.21 -12.34 54.59
C ASP A 74 -38.34 -11.24 55.21
N PHE A 75 -37.47 -10.58 54.43
CA PHE A 75 -36.61 -9.53 54.95
C PHE A 75 -36.08 -8.58 53.86
N ILE A 76 -35.70 -7.39 54.29
CA ILE A 76 -34.93 -6.43 53.49
C ILE A 76 -33.57 -6.24 54.15
N ARG A 77 -32.50 -6.45 53.39
CA ARG A 77 -31.13 -6.25 53.82
C ARG A 77 -30.54 -5.02 53.14
N PHE A 78 -30.08 -4.09 53.96
CA PHE A 78 -29.38 -2.89 53.56
C PHE A 78 -27.88 -3.03 53.86
N GLU A 79 -27.06 -2.50 52.96
CA GLU A 79 -25.64 -2.22 53.19
C GLU A 79 -25.50 -0.71 53.42
N GLY A 80 -25.06 -0.35 54.63
CA GLY A 80 -24.82 1.03 55.03
C GLY A 80 -23.34 1.30 55.18
N GLU A 81 -22.81 2.27 54.45
CA GLU A 81 -21.48 2.84 54.67
C GLU A 81 -21.63 4.13 55.49
N VAL A 82 -20.74 4.30 56.46
CA VAL A 82 -20.68 5.50 57.32
C VAL A 82 -19.27 6.09 57.26
N GLU A 83 -19.13 7.35 57.69
CA GLU A 83 -17.85 8.05 57.54
C GLU A 83 -16.76 7.52 58.47
N ASN A 84 -17.12 7.11 59.69
CA ASN A 84 -16.18 6.78 60.76
C ASN A 84 -16.57 5.49 61.49
N ARG A 85 -15.57 4.75 62.00
CA ARG A 85 -15.81 3.52 62.77
C ARG A 85 -16.55 3.77 64.08
N THR A 86 -16.36 4.93 64.69
CA THR A 86 -17.10 5.31 65.90
C THR A 86 -18.61 5.41 65.65
N VAL A 87 -18.99 5.97 64.49
CA VAL A 87 -20.40 6.10 64.08
C VAL A 87 -21.02 4.71 63.85
N VAL A 88 -20.26 3.73 63.36
CA VAL A 88 -20.75 2.34 63.24
C VAL A 88 -21.25 1.83 64.58
N LYS A 89 -20.45 1.98 65.65
CA LYS A 89 -20.81 1.50 66.99
C LYS A 89 -22.07 2.19 67.52
N ILE A 90 -22.21 3.50 67.29
CA ILE A 90 -23.39 4.27 67.67
C ILE A 90 -24.64 3.74 66.92
N LEU A 91 -24.55 3.58 65.60
CA LEU A 91 -25.65 3.10 64.78
C LEU A 91 -26.05 1.67 65.12
N LEU A 92 -25.08 0.78 65.40
CA LEU A 92 -25.36 -0.58 65.85
C LEU A 92 -26.18 -0.59 67.14
N ALA A 93 -25.81 0.23 68.12
CA ALA A 93 -26.56 0.35 69.38
C ALA A 93 -27.98 0.93 69.18
N LYS A 94 -28.16 1.82 68.19
CA LYS A 94 -29.46 2.40 67.84
C LYS A 94 -30.35 1.48 67.00
N LEU A 95 -29.79 0.54 66.24
CA LEU A 95 -30.55 -0.28 65.29
C LEU A 95 -30.73 -1.73 65.74
N ASP A 96 -29.68 -2.37 66.29
CA ASP A 96 -29.76 -3.80 66.58
C ASP A 96 -30.73 -4.10 67.72
N GLY A 97 -31.60 -5.08 67.50
CA GLY A 97 -32.65 -5.48 68.44
C GLY A 97 -33.81 -4.49 68.56
N LYS A 98 -33.79 -3.38 67.81
CA LYS A 98 -34.90 -2.41 67.78
C LYS A 98 -35.99 -2.84 66.80
N SER A 99 -37.05 -2.04 66.75
CA SER A 99 -38.26 -2.37 65.99
C SER A 99 -38.82 -1.16 65.27
N ILE A 100 -39.32 -1.37 64.06
CA ILE A 100 -39.95 -0.37 63.20
C ILE A 100 -41.44 -0.67 63.11
N LYS A 101 -42.27 0.37 63.26
CA LYS A 101 -43.71 0.31 62.96
C LYS A 101 -43.99 1.11 61.69
N LEU A 102 -44.58 0.46 60.69
CA LEU A 102 -44.97 1.08 59.43
C LEU A 102 -46.41 1.59 59.51
N SER A 103 -46.72 2.61 58.71
CA SER A 103 -48.09 3.13 58.64
C SER A 103 -48.98 2.12 57.90
N GLY A 104 -50.18 1.83 58.41
CA GLY A 104 -51.11 0.90 57.76
C GLY A 104 -50.84 -0.59 57.97
N PHE A 105 -49.84 -0.94 58.78
CA PHE A 105 -49.52 -2.30 59.23
C PHE A 105 -49.59 -2.41 60.76
N THR A 106 -50.16 -3.51 61.26
CA THR A 106 -50.21 -3.83 62.69
C THR A 106 -48.94 -4.50 63.19
N ASP A 107 -48.23 -5.17 62.28
CA ASP A 107 -47.03 -5.94 62.59
C ASP A 107 -45.83 -5.04 62.89
N ILE A 108 -45.01 -5.49 63.83
CA ILE A 108 -43.78 -4.82 64.24
C ILE A 108 -42.60 -5.48 63.53
N LEU A 109 -41.82 -4.68 62.79
CA LEU A 109 -40.68 -5.17 62.03
C LEU A 109 -39.44 -5.16 62.90
N LYS A 110 -38.81 -6.33 63.09
CA LYS A 110 -37.59 -6.44 63.88
C LYS A 110 -36.38 -6.04 63.05
N VAL A 111 -35.53 -5.19 63.61
CA VAL A 111 -34.28 -4.73 62.99
C VAL A 111 -33.12 -5.48 63.63
N ARG A 112 -32.23 -6.01 62.78
CA ARG A 112 -30.96 -6.61 63.16
C ARG A 112 -29.84 -5.89 62.43
N ALA A 113 -28.86 -5.39 63.16
CA ALA A 113 -27.73 -4.68 62.58
C ALA A 113 -26.42 -5.36 62.99
N LEU A 114 -25.51 -5.54 62.04
CA LEU A 114 -24.24 -6.21 62.22
C LEU A 114 -23.14 -5.41 61.53
N GLU A 115 -21.99 -5.26 62.18
CA GLU A 115 -20.79 -4.74 61.52
C GLU A 115 -20.35 -5.72 60.43
N ASN A 116 -20.09 -5.20 59.23
CA ASN A 116 -19.76 -6.07 58.12
C ASN A 116 -18.30 -6.55 58.27
N LYS A 117 -18.09 -7.87 58.26
CA LYS A 117 -16.74 -8.43 58.12
C LYS A 117 -16.33 -8.24 56.67
N MET A 118 -15.25 -7.49 56.45
CA MET A 118 -14.71 -7.27 55.12
C MET A 118 -14.23 -8.60 54.54
N ASP A 119 -14.58 -8.83 53.28
CA ASP A 119 -14.03 -9.94 52.49
C ASP A 119 -12.58 -9.60 52.14
N PHE A 120 -11.66 -10.16 52.91
CA PHE A 120 -10.23 -9.90 52.81
C PHE A 120 -9.44 -11.15 53.25
N PRO A 121 -8.43 -11.59 52.49
CA PRO A 121 -7.64 -12.76 52.84
C PRO A 121 -7.00 -12.64 54.22
N THR A 122 -7.07 -13.70 55.02
CA THR A 122 -6.43 -13.80 56.32
C THR A 122 -5.07 -14.47 56.20
N ARG A 123 -4.25 -14.34 57.25
CA ARG A 123 -2.96 -15.02 57.31
C ARG A 123 -3.05 -16.52 57.09
N TYR A 124 -4.07 -17.14 57.65
CA TYR A 124 -4.34 -18.54 57.43
C TYR A 124 -4.57 -18.87 55.96
N ASP A 125 -5.26 -18.00 55.21
CA ASP A 125 -5.63 -18.25 53.81
C ASP A 125 -4.38 -18.32 52.92
N TRP A 126 -3.46 -17.35 53.04
CA TRP A 126 -2.23 -17.38 52.24
C TRP A 126 -1.23 -18.41 52.76
N ASP A 127 -1.05 -18.55 54.08
CA ASP A 127 -0.14 -19.56 54.65
C ASP A 127 -0.60 -20.99 54.28
N SER A 128 -1.92 -21.24 54.19
CA SER A 128 -2.45 -22.52 53.73
C SER A 128 -2.27 -22.71 52.23
N PHE A 129 -2.55 -21.68 51.43
CA PHE A 129 -2.40 -21.77 49.98
C PHE A 129 -0.96 -22.13 49.58
N PHE A 130 0.04 -21.39 50.07
CA PHE A 130 1.44 -21.61 49.67
C PHE A 130 2.00 -22.93 50.21
N ARG A 131 1.59 -23.36 51.41
CA ARG A 131 1.98 -24.66 51.96
C ARG A 131 1.39 -25.85 51.18
N ASP A 132 0.14 -25.74 50.76
CA ASP A 132 -0.60 -26.86 50.16
C ASP A 132 -0.46 -26.90 48.62
N ALA A 133 -0.02 -25.81 47.99
CA ALA A 133 0.19 -25.71 46.55
C ALA A 133 1.44 -26.50 46.09
N LYS A 134 1.20 -27.58 45.34
CA LYS A 134 2.27 -28.49 44.87
C LYS A 134 3.23 -27.88 43.87
N ASP A 135 2.80 -26.84 43.18
CA ASP A 135 3.59 -26.19 42.14
C ASP A 135 4.31 -24.93 42.65
N MET A 136 4.11 -24.50 43.90
CA MET A 136 4.77 -23.32 44.48
C MET A 136 6.05 -23.69 45.23
N ASN A 137 7.00 -22.76 45.32
CA ASN A 137 8.24 -22.93 46.06
C ASN A 137 8.54 -21.72 46.93
N ASP A 138 8.47 -21.90 48.26
CA ASP A 138 8.69 -20.85 49.27
C ASP A 138 10.07 -20.18 49.19
N THR A 139 11.06 -20.82 48.57
CA THR A 139 12.40 -20.24 48.38
C THR A 139 12.50 -19.33 47.16
N VAL A 140 11.53 -19.41 46.25
CA VAL A 140 11.53 -18.70 44.97
C VAL A 140 10.66 -17.44 45.08
N PRO A 141 11.21 -16.25 44.76
CA PRO A 141 10.44 -15.01 44.70
C PRO A 141 9.27 -15.10 43.72
N GLY A 142 8.09 -14.66 44.15
CA GLY A 142 6.87 -14.75 43.35
C GLY A 142 6.18 -16.11 43.37
N GLU A 143 6.75 -17.11 44.05
CA GLU A 143 6.09 -18.40 44.34
C GLU A 143 5.88 -18.62 45.84
N ARG A 144 5.99 -17.54 46.62
CA ARG A 144 5.86 -17.47 48.07
C ARG A 144 4.97 -16.28 48.43
N PRO A 145 4.53 -16.11 49.69
CA PRO A 145 3.73 -14.95 50.10
C PRO A 145 4.56 -13.66 50.14
N ASP A 146 4.89 -13.12 48.97
CA ASP A 146 5.65 -11.88 48.79
C ASP A 146 4.99 -10.91 47.81
N THR A 147 3.94 -11.34 47.10
CA THR A 147 3.31 -10.55 46.03
C THR A 147 1.84 -10.28 46.34
N ILE A 148 1.48 -8.99 46.40
CA ILE A 148 0.10 -8.54 46.50
C ILE A 148 -0.46 -8.23 45.11
N HIS A 149 -1.73 -8.55 44.91
CA HIS A 149 -2.51 -8.22 43.72
C HIS A 149 -3.61 -7.22 44.07
N LEU A 150 -3.61 -6.09 43.38
CA LEU A 150 -4.44 -4.93 43.62
C LEU A 150 -5.37 -4.70 42.43
N GLU A 151 -6.68 -4.58 42.67
CA GLU A 151 -7.67 -4.26 41.64
C GLU A 151 -8.43 -2.98 42.00
N GLY A 152 -8.76 -2.18 40.99
CA GLY A 152 -9.62 -1.00 41.15
C GLY A 152 -8.87 0.30 41.49
N LEU A 153 -7.55 0.34 41.31
CA LEU A 153 -6.73 1.53 41.53
C LEU A 153 -7.06 2.62 40.49
N PRO A 154 -7.36 3.88 40.84
CA PRO A 154 -7.65 4.92 39.86
C PRO A 154 -6.41 5.36 39.09
N CYS A 155 -6.42 5.35 37.74
CA CYS A 155 -5.23 5.67 36.94
C CYS A 155 -4.66 7.05 37.27
N ARG A 156 -5.51 8.08 37.33
CA ARG A 156 -5.12 9.47 37.64
C ARG A 156 -4.37 9.65 38.96
N TRP A 157 -4.57 8.76 39.93
CA TRP A 157 -3.91 8.85 41.24
C TRP A 157 -2.49 8.29 41.22
N PHE A 158 -2.14 7.53 40.18
CA PHE A 158 -0.85 6.88 40.00
C PHE A 158 -0.15 7.34 38.72
N THR A 159 -0.54 8.48 38.15
CA THR A 159 0.10 9.09 36.99
C THR A 159 1.16 10.11 37.46
N GLN A 160 2.22 10.28 36.68
CA GLN A 160 3.18 11.37 36.91
C GLN A 160 2.54 12.74 36.58
N PRO A 161 3.00 13.86 37.18
CA PRO A 161 2.39 15.17 36.96
C PRO A 161 2.21 15.58 35.48
N GLU A 162 3.15 15.20 34.62
CA GLU A 162 3.14 15.50 33.17
C GLU A 162 2.65 14.33 32.30
N GLY A 163 2.14 13.26 32.92
CA GLY A 163 1.74 12.04 32.24
C GLY A 163 0.30 12.07 31.70
N PRO A 164 -0.04 11.15 30.77
CA PRO A 164 -1.42 10.97 30.33
C PRO A 164 -2.30 10.48 31.49
N PRO A 165 -3.49 11.07 31.72
CA PRO A 165 -4.32 10.77 32.90
C PRO A 165 -4.90 9.35 32.95
N ASP A 166 -4.89 8.64 31.82
CA ASP A 166 -5.32 7.26 31.64
C ASP A 166 -4.16 6.25 31.69
N ARG A 167 -2.93 6.75 31.84
CA ARG A 167 -1.71 5.92 31.89
C ARG A 167 -1.07 6.01 33.28
N PRO A 168 -1.28 5.01 34.15
CA PRO A 168 -0.58 4.95 35.43
C PRO A 168 0.91 4.69 35.22
N SER A 169 1.72 4.95 36.25
CA SER A 169 3.18 4.79 36.25
C SER A 169 3.61 3.73 37.25
N GLU A 170 4.41 2.77 36.78
CA GLU A 170 5.04 1.75 37.63
C GLU A 170 5.96 2.37 38.69
N THR A 171 6.65 3.48 38.35
CA THR A 171 7.49 4.21 39.31
C THR A 171 6.66 4.78 40.45
N VAL A 172 5.54 5.44 40.15
CA VAL A 172 4.64 6.00 41.16
C VAL A 172 4.07 4.87 42.03
N LEU A 173 3.66 3.75 41.41
CA LEU A 173 3.19 2.58 42.13
C LEU A 173 4.26 2.02 43.08
N SER A 174 5.51 1.88 42.63
CA SER A 174 6.62 1.44 43.49
C SER A 174 6.79 2.37 44.69
N THR A 175 6.92 3.67 44.46
CA THR A 175 7.12 4.67 45.51
C THR A 175 5.97 4.67 46.55
N VAL A 176 4.72 4.53 46.10
CA VAL A 176 3.56 4.51 47.00
C VAL A 176 3.57 3.28 47.91
N PHE A 177 3.96 2.11 47.39
CA PHE A 177 3.92 0.85 48.14
C PHE A 177 5.24 0.50 48.86
N GLU A 178 6.33 1.22 48.59
CA GLU A 178 7.59 1.10 49.34
C GLU A 178 7.46 1.42 50.83
N CYS A 179 6.41 2.14 51.24
CA CYS A 179 6.15 2.43 52.66
C CYS A 179 5.93 1.16 53.52
N PHE A 180 5.54 0.03 52.92
CA PHE A 180 5.35 -1.24 53.62
C PHE A 180 6.65 -2.04 53.74
N GLY A 181 7.57 -1.87 52.79
CA GLY A 181 8.87 -2.52 52.73
C GLY A 181 9.51 -2.41 51.34
N PRO A 182 10.78 -2.82 51.19
CA PRO A 182 11.48 -2.72 49.91
C PRO A 182 10.78 -3.52 48.81
N VAL A 183 10.41 -2.84 47.73
CA VAL A 183 9.79 -3.44 46.56
C VAL A 183 10.85 -4.08 45.67
N ARG A 184 10.56 -5.24 45.10
CA ARG A 184 11.43 -5.98 44.18
C ARG A 184 11.00 -5.75 42.74
N HIS A 185 9.74 -6.05 42.44
CA HIS A 185 9.14 -5.88 41.13
C HIS A 185 7.73 -5.33 41.27
N VAL A 186 7.34 -4.51 40.31
CA VAL A 186 5.96 -4.07 40.09
C VAL A 186 5.58 -4.39 38.66
N ASP A 187 4.31 -4.64 38.41
CA ASP A 187 3.78 -4.81 37.07
C ASP A 187 2.38 -4.24 36.99
N ILE A 188 2.14 -3.43 35.96
CA ILE A 188 0.81 -2.94 35.61
C ILE A 188 0.41 -3.57 34.27
N PRO A 189 -0.43 -4.62 34.26
CA PRO A 189 -0.73 -5.39 33.06
C PRO A 189 -1.19 -4.57 31.86
N MET A 190 -2.01 -3.54 32.08
CA MET A 190 -2.51 -2.68 30.99
C MET A 190 -1.43 -1.82 30.30
N LEU A 191 -0.22 -1.73 30.85
CA LEU A 191 0.87 -0.98 30.22
C LEU A 191 1.64 -1.80 29.17
N ASP A 192 1.37 -3.10 29.03
CA ASP A 192 2.02 -3.97 28.05
C ASP A 192 1.11 -4.25 26.84
N PRO A 193 1.36 -3.63 25.66
CA PRO A 193 0.53 -3.82 24.47
C PRO A 193 0.60 -5.24 23.88
N TYR A 194 1.61 -6.02 24.28
CA TYR A 194 1.87 -7.37 23.75
C TYR A 194 1.32 -8.48 24.65
N ARG A 195 0.65 -8.11 25.73
CA ARG A 195 -0.01 -9.06 26.61
C ARG A 195 -1.29 -9.54 25.92
N GLU A 196 -1.49 -10.85 25.85
CA GLU A 196 -2.83 -11.37 25.55
C GLU A 196 -3.77 -10.80 26.62
N ASP A 197 -4.80 -10.08 26.18
CA ASP A 197 -5.80 -9.49 27.06
C ASP A 197 -6.36 -10.58 27.99
N THR A 198 -5.86 -10.66 29.22
CA THR A 198 -6.57 -11.33 30.32
C THR A 198 -7.89 -10.63 30.65
N LEU A 199 -8.23 -9.57 29.90
CA LEU A 199 -9.52 -8.89 29.82
C LEU A 199 -10.61 -9.71 29.11
N ASP A 200 -10.41 -11.00 28.83
CA ASP A 200 -11.45 -11.96 28.43
C ASP A 200 -12.55 -12.22 29.50
N LYS A 201 -12.66 -11.36 30.53
CA LYS A 201 -13.81 -11.34 31.45
C LYS A 201 -14.61 -10.04 31.46
N ASN A 202 -14.18 -8.99 30.76
CA ASN A 202 -14.95 -7.75 30.65
C ASN A 202 -14.85 -7.18 29.23
N PHE A 203 -15.64 -7.78 28.33
CA PHE A 203 -15.94 -7.32 26.98
C PHE A 203 -16.18 -5.80 26.95
N ASN A 204 -15.17 -5.02 26.54
CA ASN A 204 -15.29 -3.64 26.09
C ASN A 204 -14.48 -3.50 24.81
N THR A 205 -14.98 -4.11 23.74
CA THR A 205 -14.79 -3.65 22.36
C THR A 205 -14.85 -2.12 22.31
N PHE A 206 -13.76 -1.47 21.90
CA PHE A 206 -13.71 -0.04 21.57
C PHE A 206 -14.32 0.91 22.62
N THR A 207 -13.76 0.99 23.83
CA THR A 207 -13.91 2.23 24.62
C THR A 207 -12.85 3.23 24.19
N PHE A 208 -13.23 4.15 23.30
CA PHE A 208 -12.56 5.43 23.03
C PHE A 208 -12.69 6.34 24.27
N GLY A 209 -12.17 5.86 25.40
CA GLY A 209 -12.35 6.40 26.74
C GLY A 209 -11.69 5.44 27.73
N GLY A 210 -10.44 5.74 28.09
CA GLY A 210 -9.51 4.83 28.74
C GLY A 210 -10.01 4.18 30.05
N HIS A 211 -9.33 3.11 30.44
CA HIS A 211 -9.53 2.47 31.74
C HIS A 211 -9.31 3.52 32.84
N LEU A 212 -10.38 3.88 33.56
CA LEU A 212 -10.30 4.82 34.69
C LEU A 212 -9.66 4.17 35.93
N ASN A 213 -9.69 2.84 35.98
CA ASN A 213 -9.06 2.05 37.02
C ASN A 213 -8.16 0.97 36.40
N PHE A 214 -7.11 0.58 37.12
CA PHE A 214 -6.16 -0.44 36.71
C PHE A 214 -6.01 -1.53 37.79
N GLU A 215 -5.40 -2.65 37.37
CA GLU A 215 -4.90 -3.70 38.25
C GLU A 215 -3.38 -3.65 38.31
N ALA A 216 -2.81 -4.10 39.41
CA ALA A 216 -1.36 -4.09 39.60
C ALA A 216 -0.89 -5.20 40.53
N TYR A 217 0.37 -5.57 40.32
CA TYR A 217 1.08 -6.53 41.16
C TYR A 217 2.28 -5.84 41.79
N VAL A 218 2.45 -6.02 43.10
CA VAL A 218 3.58 -5.49 43.85
C VAL A 218 4.23 -6.63 44.61
N GLN A 219 5.47 -6.95 44.27
CA GLN A 219 6.28 -7.97 44.94
C GLN A 219 7.28 -7.30 45.87
N TYR A 220 7.30 -7.73 47.13
CA TYR A 220 8.25 -7.29 48.14
C TYR A 220 9.50 -8.18 48.16
N GLN A 221 10.63 -7.62 48.60
CA GLN A 221 11.85 -8.40 48.81
C GLN A 221 11.72 -9.39 49.98
N GLU A 222 10.97 -8.99 51.02
CA GLU A 222 10.82 -9.71 52.28
C GLU A 222 9.35 -9.96 52.63
N TYR A 223 9.08 -11.06 53.35
CA TYR A 223 7.74 -11.42 53.84
C TYR A 223 7.14 -10.32 54.73
N ASP A 224 7.97 -9.66 55.53
CA ASP A 224 7.51 -8.60 56.44
C ASP A 224 6.85 -7.45 55.68
N GLY A 225 7.35 -7.11 54.48
CA GLY A 225 6.72 -6.09 53.62
C GLY A 225 5.34 -6.52 53.14
N PHE A 226 5.22 -7.76 52.67
CA PHE A 226 3.95 -8.36 52.27
C PHE A 226 2.94 -8.42 53.42
N ALA A 227 3.35 -8.94 54.58
CA ALA A 227 2.49 -9.10 55.75
C ALA A 227 2.01 -7.74 56.29
N LYS A 228 2.89 -6.73 56.34
CA LYS A 228 2.53 -5.34 56.71
C LYS A 228 1.53 -4.74 55.73
N ALA A 229 1.76 -4.90 54.42
CA ALA A 229 0.84 -4.41 53.41
C ALA A 229 -0.54 -5.05 53.54
N MET A 230 -0.61 -6.38 53.68
CA MET A 230 -1.88 -7.11 53.87
C MET A 230 -2.60 -6.70 55.15
N ASP A 231 -1.89 -6.46 56.26
CA ASP A 231 -2.50 -6.04 57.52
C ASP A 231 -3.02 -4.59 57.47
N ILE A 232 -2.22 -3.65 56.94
CA ILE A 232 -2.60 -2.23 56.89
C ILE A 232 -3.69 -1.98 55.85
N LEU A 233 -3.65 -2.63 54.69
CA LEU A 233 -4.66 -2.44 53.64
C LEU A 233 -6.00 -3.10 54.00
N ARG A 234 -6.02 -3.99 55.01
CA ARG A 234 -7.22 -4.71 55.42
C ARG A 234 -8.30 -3.75 55.93
N GLY A 235 -9.42 -3.74 55.21
CA GLY A 235 -10.56 -2.90 55.57
C GLY A 235 -10.27 -1.41 55.45
N MET A 236 -9.34 -1.03 54.57
CA MET A 236 -9.08 0.36 54.19
C MET A 236 -9.50 0.60 52.74
N LYS A 237 -9.93 1.82 52.45
CA LYS A 237 -10.12 2.36 51.11
C LYS A 237 -9.04 3.39 50.83
N LEU A 238 -8.63 3.49 49.57
CA LEU A 238 -7.66 4.47 49.14
C LEU A 238 -8.34 5.85 49.06
N MET A 239 -7.67 6.89 49.54
CA MET A 239 -8.17 8.25 49.54
C MET A 239 -7.12 9.19 48.96
N PHE A 240 -7.54 10.07 48.07
CA PHE A 240 -6.72 11.13 47.49
C PHE A 240 -7.20 12.48 48.02
N LYS A 241 -6.26 13.33 48.45
CA LYS A 241 -6.53 14.72 48.82
C LYS A 241 -6.07 15.63 47.68
N GLY A 242 -7.03 16.28 47.02
CA GLY A 242 -6.75 17.26 45.98
C GLY A 242 -6.20 18.56 46.56
N GLU A 243 -5.51 19.32 45.72
CA GLU A 243 -4.99 20.66 46.06
C GLU A 243 -6.11 21.66 46.37
N ASP A 244 -7.32 21.40 45.86
CA ASP A 244 -8.53 22.18 46.14
C ASP A 244 -9.11 21.93 47.55
N GLY A 245 -8.44 21.12 48.37
CA GLY A 245 -8.86 20.74 49.71
C GLY A 245 -9.95 19.67 49.72
N LYS A 246 -10.40 19.18 48.56
CA LYS A 246 -11.39 18.10 48.51
C LYS A 246 -10.72 16.75 48.66
N ALA A 247 -11.35 15.88 49.44
CA ALA A 247 -10.93 14.49 49.58
C ALA A 247 -11.90 13.56 48.83
N VAL A 248 -11.35 12.61 48.08
CA VAL A 248 -12.10 11.56 47.39
C VAL A 248 -11.53 10.20 47.74
N ALA A 249 -12.37 9.18 47.89
CA ALA A 249 -11.95 7.82 48.20
C ALA A 249 -12.47 6.80 47.18
N CYS A 250 -11.73 5.73 46.97
CA CYS A 250 -12.14 4.58 46.18
C CYS A 250 -11.88 3.29 46.94
N ASN A 251 -12.82 2.36 46.83
CA ASN A 251 -12.59 1.00 47.30
C ASN A 251 -11.59 0.33 46.36
N ILE A 252 -10.62 -0.37 46.94
CA ILE A 252 -9.65 -1.19 46.23
C ILE A 252 -9.82 -2.62 46.73
N LYS A 253 -9.61 -3.59 45.85
CA LYS A 253 -9.59 -5.01 46.23
C LYS A 253 -8.13 -5.43 46.31
N VAL A 254 -7.77 -6.03 47.44
CA VAL A 254 -6.40 -6.49 47.72
C VAL A 254 -6.45 -7.98 47.97
N THR A 255 -5.63 -8.71 47.23
CA THR A 255 -5.47 -10.16 47.32
C THR A 255 -3.99 -10.51 47.28
N PHE A 256 -3.63 -11.77 47.52
CA PHE A 256 -2.27 -12.27 47.29
C PHE A 256 -2.21 -12.97 45.93
N ASP A 257 -1.04 -12.94 45.30
CA ASP A 257 -0.86 -13.59 44.01
C ASP A 257 -0.90 -15.12 44.14
N THR A 258 -1.71 -15.76 43.33
CA THR A 258 -1.83 -17.22 43.22
C THR A 258 -1.31 -17.75 41.89
N SER A 259 -0.84 -16.87 41.01
CA SER A 259 -0.54 -17.17 39.60
C SER A 259 0.95 -17.15 39.25
N LYS A 260 1.82 -16.78 40.20
CA LYS A 260 3.27 -16.60 39.99
C LYS A 260 3.59 -15.49 39.00
N HIS A 261 2.77 -14.43 38.98
CA HIS A 261 2.80 -13.36 38.00
C HIS A 261 4.16 -12.68 37.89
N LEU A 262 4.79 -12.45 39.04
CA LEU A 262 6.10 -11.83 39.20
C LEU A 262 7.23 -12.84 39.47
N SER A 263 7.00 -14.12 39.19
CA SER A 263 8.09 -15.11 39.18
C SER A 263 9.03 -14.86 38.00
N ASP A 264 10.31 -15.15 38.17
CA ASP A 264 11.31 -15.02 37.10
C ASP A 264 10.94 -15.83 35.85
N ALA A 265 10.30 -17.01 36.05
CA ALA A 265 9.81 -17.85 34.96
C ALA A 265 8.69 -17.17 34.17
N ALA A 266 7.69 -16.57 34.85
CA ALA A 266 6.60 -15.86 34.21
C ALA A 266 7.10 -14.58 33.51
N LEU A 267 7.99 -13.82 34.14
CA LEU A 267 8.61 -12.63 33.56
C LEU A 267 9.39 -12.96 32.30
N LYS A 268 10.24 -14.00 32.34
CA LYS A 268 11.01 -14.45 31.19
C LYS A 268 10.12 -14.95 30.04
N ARG A 269 9.05 -15.69 30.35
CA ARG A 269 8.07 -16.14 29.35
C ARG A 269 7.41 -14.93 28.66
N ARG A 270 6.91 -13.96 29.44
CA ARG A 270 6.29 -12.73 28.91
C ARG A 270 7.27 -11.93 28.04
N GLN A 271 8.52 -11.80 28.47
CA GLN A 271 9.55 -11.11 27.68
C GLN A 271 9.84 -11.83 26.36
N GLN A 272 9.89 -13.16 26.34
CA GLN A 272 10.08 -13.94 25.11
C GLN A 272 8.89 -13.82 24.16
N GLU A 273 7.67 -13.85 24.67
CA GLU A 273 6.45 -13.63 23.89
C GLU A 273 6.43 -12.23 23.27
N ARG A 274 6.77 -11.20 24.06
CA ARG A 274 6.91 -9.82 23.58
C ARG A 274 7.91 -9.72 22.41
N LEU A 275 9.09 -10.31 22.56
CA LEU A 275 10.10 -10.30 21.50
C LEU A 275 9.64 -11.02 20.23
N LYS A 276 8.92 -12.14 20.36
CA LYS A 276 8.35 -12.87 19.20
C LYS A 276 7.30 -12.03 18.47
N LEU A 277 6.42 -11.35 19.21
CA LEU A 277 5.37 -10.50 18.61
C LEU A 277 5.97 -9.27 17.91
N GLN A 278 6.95 -8.62 18.53
CA GLN A 278 7.68 -7.50 17.91
C GLN A 278 8.39 -7.91 16.61
N GLU A 279 9.01 -9.08 16.61
CA GLU A 279 9.67 -9.60 15.41
C GLU A 279 8.66 -9.93 14.30
N LEU A 280 7.50 -10.50 14.64
CA LEU A 280 6.43 -10.76 13.67
C LEU A 280 5.85 -9.46 13.09
N GLU A 281 5.67 -8.44 13.92
CA GLU A 281 5.22 -7.10 13.48
C GLU A 281 6.22 -6.47 12.51
N ARG A 282 7.52 -6.53 12.84
CA ARG A 282 8.62 -6.06 11.98
C ARG A 282 8.66 -6.80 10.65
N GLN A 283 8.48 -8.12 10.66
CA GLN A 283 8.44 -8.93 9.43
C GLN A 283 7.23 -8.58 8.56
N ARG A 284 6.06 -8.36 9.16
CA ARG A 284 4.86 -7.90 8.42
C ARG A 284 5.05 -6.51 7.82
N GLU A 285 5.67 -5.60 8.55
CA GLU A 285 5.96 -4.26 8.05
C GLU A 285 6.98 -4.29 6.90
N GLU A 286 8.03 -5.12 7.02
CA GLU A 286 9.01 -5.31 5.95
C GLU A 286 8.39 -5.98 4.72
N GLN A 287 7.55 -7.00 4.90
CA GLN A 287 6.82 -7.64 3.80
C GLN A 287 5.91 -6.64 3.09
N LYS A 288 5.16 -5.84 3.85
CA LYS A 288 4.31 -4.78 3.29
C LYS A 288 5.12 -3.70 2.55
N ARG A 289 6.33 -3.40 3.01
CA ARG A 289 7.25 -2.49 2.31
C ARG A 289 7.75 -3.10 1.00
N LYS A 290 8.15 -4.38 1.00
CA LYS A 290 8.57 -5.11 -0.21
C LYS A 290 7.44 -5.22 -1.22
N GLU A 291 6.23 -5.55 -0.80
CA GLU A 291 5.05 -5.61 -1.67
C GLU A 291 4.77 -4.26 -2.32
N LYS A 292 4.88 -3.15 -1.58
CA LYS A 292 4.76 -1.79 -2.14
C LYS A 292 5.86 -1.47 -3.14
N GLU A 293 7.11 -1.78 -2.84
CA GLU A 293 8.24 -1.56 -3.76
C GLU A 293 8.10 -2.40 -5.04
N GLU A 294 7.65 -3.64 -4.94
CA GLU A 294 7.36 -4.49 -6.10
C GLU A 294 6.18 -3.97 -6.93
N GLU A 295 5.12 -3.47 -6.28
CA GLU A 295 3.99 -2.84 -6.97
C GLU A 295 4.43 -1.56 -7.70
N GLU A 296 5.27 -0.73 -7.08
CA GLU A 296 5.83 0.47 -7.71
C GLU A 296 6.73 0.13 -8.90
N LYS A 297 7.62 -0.87 -8.76
CA LYS A 297 8.44 -1.36 -9.89
C LYS A 297 7.60 -1.91 -11.03
N ARG A 298 6.56 -2.70 -10.74
CA ARG A 298 5.63 -3.20 -11.77
C ARG A 298 4.93 -2.05 -12.50
N LYS A 299 4.50 -1.01 -11.78
CA LYS A 299 3.90 0.19 -12.39
C LYS A 299 4.91 0.97 -13.25
N GLU A 300 6.16 1.08 -12.80
CA GLU A 300 7.22 1.73 -13.58
C GLU A 300 7.56 0.95 -14.86
N ASP A 301 7.69 -0.37 -14.76
CA ASP A 301 7.95 -1.24 -15.91
C ASP A 301 6.78 -1.21 -16.91
N GLU A 302 5.53 -1.19 -16.44
CA GLU A 302 4.36 -1.03 -17.30
C GLU A 302 4.36 0.33 -18.01
N ARG A 303 4.75 1.41 -17.31
CA ARG A 303 4.92 2.74 -17.93
C ARG A 303 6.01 2.75 -18.99
N LYS A 304 7.17 2.15 -18.71
CA LYS A 304 8.28 2.04 -19.68
C LYS A 304 7.90 1.20 -20.89
N GLN A 305 7.15 0.12 -20.71
CA GLN A 305 6.64 -0.69 -21.83
C GLN A 305 5.65 0.09 -22.69
N LYS A 306 4.73 0.85 -22.08
CA LYS A 306 3.80 1.71 -22.81
C LYS A 306 4.52 2.80 -23.61
N GLU A 307 5.50 3.46 -23.00
CA GLU A 307 6.33 4.47 -23.67
C GLU A 307 7.13 3.87 -24.83
N ALA A 308 7.76 2.71 -24.64
CA ALA A 308 8.46 2.01 -25.71
C ALA A 308 7.53 1.56 -26.85
N GLU A 309 6.30 1.13 -26.54
CA GLU A 309 5.30 0.77 -27.54
C GLU A 309 4.82 1.99 -28.34
N GLU A 310 4.66 3.15 -27.67
CA GLU A 310 4.32 4.42 -28.32
C GLU A 310 5.45 4.91 -29.23
N ASP A 311 6.70 4.86 -28.75
CA ASP A 311 7.89 5.18 -29.55
C ASP A 311 8.03 4.25 -30.77
N GLU A 312 7.79 2.94 -30.61
CA GLU A 312 7.83 2.00 -31.73
C GLU A 312 6.71 2.28 -32.74
N LYS A 313 5.50 2.61 -32.26
CA LYS A 313 4.39 3.05 -33.12
C LYS A 313 4.73 4.34 -33.86
N GLU A 314 5.37 5.31 -33.20
CA GLU A 314 5.79 6.56 -33.81
C GLU A 314 6.87 6.33 -34.88
N ARG A 315 7.88 5.51 -34.58
CA ARG A 315 8.91 5.11 -35.57
C ARG A 315 8.30 4.43 -36.78
N LYS A 316 7.37 3.46 -36.57
CA LYS A 316 6.65 2.79 -37.68
C LYS A 316 5.81 3.79 -38.49
N ARG A 317 5.18 4.79 -37.86
CA ARG A 317 4.46 5.87 -38.56
C ARG A 317 5.43 6.73 -39.37
N GLY A 318 6.55 7.15 -38.78
CA GLY A 318 7.60 7.92 -39.45
C GLY A 318 8.19 7.19 -40.66
N GLU A 319 8.50 5.90 -40.53
CA GLU A 319 8.99 5.07 -41.65
C GLU A 319 7.95 4.91 -42.75
N ARG A 320 6.67 4.74 -42.41
CA ARG A 320 5.58 4.68 -43.41
C ARG A 320 5.43 6.00 -44.17
N ILE A 321 5.61 7.14 -43.51
CA ILE A 321 5.61 8.46 -44.15
C ILE A 321 6.82 8.60 -45.07
N ARG A 322 8.04 8.30 -44.60
CA ARG A 322 9.27 8.33 -45.43
C ARG A 322 9.16 7.43 -46.66
N LYS A 323 8.62 6.22 -46.51
CA LYS A 323 8.41 5.28 -47.63
C LYS A 323 7.37 5.79 -48.64
N ARG A 324 6.35 6.53 -48.18
CA ARG A 324 5.38 7.21 -49.07
C ARG A 324 6.03 8.38 -49.81
N GLU A 325 6.82 9.21 -49.13
CA GLU A 325 7.56 10.31 -49.75
C GLU A 325 8.58 9.80 -50.78
N GLN A 326 9.34 8.77 -50.47
CA GLN A 326 10.32 8.19 -51.40
C GLN A 326 9.64 7.62 -52.65
N LYS A 327 8.49 6.93 -52.50
CA LYS A 327 7.67 6.47 -53.63
C LYS A 327 7.11 7.62 -54.47
N LEU A 328 6.78 8.76 -53.85
CA LEU A 328 6.33 9.96 -54.56
C LEU A 328 7.48 10.58 -55.38
N ARG A 329 8.66 10.72 -54.78
CA ARG A 329 9.88 11.22 -55.47
C ARG A 329 10.28 10.31 -56.63
N GLU A 330 10.33 8.99 -56.44
CA GLU A 330 10.62 8.04 -57.52
C GLU A 330 9.60 8.12 -58.68
N ARG A 331 8.31 8.34 -58.37
CA ARG A 331 7.28 8.54 -59.39
C ARG A 331 7.48 9.85 -60.16
N GLU A 332 7.93 10.90 -59.48
CA GLU A 332 8.23 12.20 -60.09
C GLU A 332 9.49 12.13 -60.96
N GLU A 333 10.57 11.53 -60.47
CA GLU A 333 11.79 11.27 -61.23
C GLU A 333 11.52 10.41 -62.47
N ARG A 334 10.70 9.36 -62.35
CA ARG A 334 10.27 8.54 -63.51
C ARG A 334 9.48 9.36 -64.54
N ARG A 335 8.67 10.33 -64.11
CA ARG A 335 7.94 11.23 -65.03
C ARG A 335 8.92 12.18 -65.74
N ILE A 336 9.90 12.72 -65.04
CA ILE A 336 10.95 13.59 -65.60
C ILE A 336 11.79 12.81 -66.61
N LEU A 337 12.27 11.60 -66.25
CA LEU A 337 13.07 10.75 -67.12
C LEU A 337 12.32 10.34 -68.39
N LYS A 338 11.02 10.01 -68.29
CA LYS A 338 10.18 9.73 -69.46
C LYS A 338 10.05 10.94 -70.39
N LYS A 339 9.91 12.16 -69.84
CA LYS A 339 9.85 13.39 -70.66
C LYS A 339 11.17 13.66 -71.37
N VAL A 340 12.31 13.45 -70.69
CA VAL A 340 13.66 13.60 -71.29
C VAL A 340 13.88 12.58 -72.40
N LYS A 341 13.56 11.30 -72.16
CA LYS A 341 13.71 10.25 -73.17
C LYS A 341 12.85 10.51 -74.41
N LYS A 342 11.60 10.95 -74.24
CA LYS A 342 10.72 11.33 -75.36
C LYS A 342 11.31 12.47 -76.20
N ARG A 343 11.91 13.47 -75.54
CA ARG A 343 12.57 14.60 -76.22
C ARG A 343 13.81 14.14 -77.01
N GLN A 344 14.60 13.22 -76.46
CA GLN A 344 15.74 12.60 -77.16
C GLN A 344 15.30 11.74 -78.36
N GLU A 345 14.22 10.97 -78.24
CA GLU A 345 13.67 10.18 -79.35
C GLU A 345 13.15 11.08 -80.49
N GLU A 346 12.53 12.22 -80.18
CA GLU A 346 12.10 13.22 -81.17
C GLU A 346 13.31 13.85 -81.89
N GLU A 347 14.40 14.14 -81.17
CA GLU A 347 15.65 14.63 -81.78
C GLU A 347 16.34 13.58 -82.65
N GLN A 348 16.41 12.32 -82.19
CA GLN A 348 16.96 11.22 -82.99
C GLN A 348 16.17 10.98 -84.27
N LYS A 349 14.84 11.06 -84.24
CA LYS A 349 14.00 10.95 -85.45
C LYS A 349 14.28 12.09 -86.43
N LYS A 350 14.44 13.32 -85.95
CA LYS A 350 14.83 14.45 -86.81
C LYS A 350 16.20 14.23 -87.44
N LEU A 351 17.14 13.66 -86.70
CA LEU A 351 18.48 13.36 -87.21
C LEU A 351 18.45 12.24 -88.26
N GLN A 352 17.71 11.15 -88.00
CA GLN A 352 17.52 10.07 -88.98
C GLN A 352 16.84 10.56 -90.26
N MET A 353 15.86 11.45 -90.16
CA MET A 353 15.21 12.03 -91.33
C MET A 353 16.20 12.84 -92.18
N LYS A 354 17.14 13.57 -91.56
CA LYS A 354 18.23 14.27 -92.27
C LYS A 354 19.17 13.29 -92.97
N ILE A 355 19.59 12.22 -92.29
CA ILE A 355 20.47 11.20 -92.86
C ILE A 355 19.82 10.56 -94.09
N ALA A 356 18.55 10.14 -93.99
CA ALA A 356 17.82 9.54 -95.11
C ALA A 356 17.69 10.48 -96.32
N THR A 357 17.54 11.79 -96.08
CA THR A 357 17.51 12.77 -97.20
C THR A 357 18.85 12.92 -97.89
N GLU A 358 19.96 12.83 -97.14
CA GLU A 358 21.30 12.88 -97.71
C GLU A 358 21.67 11.60 -98.46
N GLU A 359 21.33 10.42 -97.92
CA GLU A 359 21.51 9.13 -98.59
C GLU A 359 20.75 9.08 -99.93
N ARG A 360 19.51 9.56 -99.96
CA ARG A 360 18.74 9.67 -101.21
C ARG A 360 19.42 10.59 -102.23
N ARG A 361 20.04 11.68 -101.77
CA ARG A 361 20.76 12.64 -102.63
C ARG A 361 22.02 12.01 -103.21
N LEU A 362 22.75 11.24 -102.40
CA LEU A 362 23.91 10.44 -102.80
C LEU A 362 23.55 9.38 -103.84
N LEU A 363 22.48 8.62 -103.61
CA LEU A 363 21.97 7.60 -104.53
C LEU A 363 21.58 8.18 -105.90
N LEU A 364 20.94 9.35 -105.93
CA LEU A 364 20.58 10.03 -107.17
C LEU A 364 21.82 10.51 -107.94
N ALA A 365 22.84 11.01 -107.22
CA ALA A 365 24.11 11.39 -107.85
C ALA A 365 24.83 10.16 -108.45
N GLN A 366 24.80 9.02 -107.77
CA GLN A 366 25.42 7.78 -108.23
C GLN A 366 24.73 7.24 -109.50
N ARG A 367 23.38 7.19 -109.53
CA ARG A 367 22.62 6.81 -110.75
C ARG A 367 22.85 7.75 -111.92
N ASN A 368 23.00 9.05 -111.69
CA ASN A 368 23.32 10.01 -112.76
C ASN A 368 24.72 9.77 -113.34
N LEU A 369 25.67 9.37 -112.51
CA LEU A 369 27.03 9.07 -112.96
C LEU A 369 27.08 7.77 -113.77
N GLU A 370 26.31 6.76 -113.35
CA GLU A 370 26.13 5.50 -114.08
C GLU A 370 25.38 5.70 -115.41
N SER A 371 24.37 6.56 -115.46
CA SER A 371 23.65 6.85 -116.70
C SER A 371 24.53 7.57 -117.73
N ILE A 372 25.38 8.50 -117.30
CA ILE A 372 26.37 9.16 -118.16
C ILE A 372 27.37 8.14 -118.75
N ARG A 373 27.88 7.20 -117.93
CA ARG A 373 28.77 6.13 -118.42
C ARG A 373 28.08 5.23 -119.45
N LEU A 374 26.83 4.85 -119.20
CA LEU A 374 26.07 4.01 -120.13
C LEU A 374 25.83 4.72 -121.48
N ILE A 375 25.50 6.02 -121.44
CA ILE A 375 25.33 6.83 -122.66
C ILE A 375 26.65 6.96 -123.43
N ALA A 376 27.78 7.16 -122.75
CA ALA A 376 29.09 7.23 -123.38
C ALA A 376 29.48 5.91 -124.08
N GLU A 377 29.23 4.77 -123.44
CA GLU A 377 29.47 3.43 -124.00
C GLU A 377 28.60 3.17 -125.24
N LEU A 378 27.31 3.54 -125.19
CA LEU A 378 26.38 3.38 -126.31
C LEU A 378 26.76 4.26 -127.52
N LEU A 379 27.18 5.50 -127.27
CA LEU A 379 27.71 6.39 -128.32
C LEU A 379 29.02 5.89 -128.91
N GLY A 380 29.88 5.26 -128.10
CA GLY A 380 31.11 4.61 -128.55
C GLY A 380 30.82 3.45 -129.52
N ARG A 381 29.84 2.60 -129.21
CA ARG A 381 29.43 1.48 -130.08
C ARG A 381 28.79 1.94 -131.37
N ALA A 382 27.94 2.97 -131.33
CA ALA A 382 27.34 3.55 -132.54
C ALA A 382 28.39 4.16 -133.49
N LYS A 383 29.47 4.74 -132.96
CA LYS A 383 30.57 5.27 -133.76
C LYS A 383 31.40 4.16 -134.42
N ALA A 384 31.72 3.09 -133.68
CA ALA A 384 32.47 1.95 -134.20
C ALA A 384 31.71 1.21 -135.33
N GLN A 385 30.38 1.10 -135.21
CA GLN A 385 29.54 0.48 -136.24
C GLN A 385 29.56 1.28 -137.56
N LYS A 386 29.58 2.61 -137.45
CA LYS A 386 29.63 3.52 -138.60
C LYS A 386 30.99 3.52 -139.31
N GLU A 387 32.08 3.36 -138.55
CA GLU A 387 33.44 3.20 -139.10
C GLU A 387 33.58 1.85 -139.85
N GLN A 388 32.99 0.77 -139.33
CA GLN A 388 32.96 -0.54 -140.00
C GLN A 388 32.17 -0.55 -141.32
N GLU A 389 31.04 0.16 -141.38
CA GLU A 389 30.29 0.31 -142.64
C GLU A 389 31.08 1.12 -143.69
N GLN A 390 31.84 2.13 -143.26
CA GLN A 390 32.69 2.91 -144.16
C GLN A 390 33.91 2.15 -144.67
N GLU A 391 34.51 1.27 -143.86
CA GLU A 391 35.60 0.39 -144.30
C GLU A 391 35.11 -0.67 -145.29
N LYS A 392 33.96 -1.31 -145.05
CA LYS A 392 33.37 -2.26 -146.01
C LYS A 392 33.07 -1.62 -147.37
N ALA A 393 32.51 -0.41 -147.36
CA ALA A 393 32.23 0.32 -148.61
C ALA A 393 33.49 0.76 -149.37
N ARG A 394 34.65 0.91 -148.69
CA ARG A 394 35.94 1.14 -149.36
C ARG A 394 36.53 -0.14 -149.93
N ALA A 395 36.46 -1.24 -149.19
CA ALA A 395 36.97 -2.54 -149.63
C ALA A 395 36.26 -3.04 -150.92
N GLU A 396 34.94 -2.88 -151.01
CA GLU A 396 34.16 -3.25 -152.21
C GLU A 396 34.53 -2.42 -153.45
N ARG A 397 34.93 -1.15 -153.27
CA ARG A 397 35.39 -0.30 -154.38
C ARG A 397 36.78 -0.69 -154.88
N GLU A 398 37.68 -1.05 -153.97
CA GLU A 398 39.04 -1.50 -154.32
C GLU A 398 39.06 -2.89 -154.99
N GLU A 399 38.09 -3.75 -154.69
CA GLU A 399 37.96 -5.06 -155.34
C GLU A 399 37.46 -4.94 -156.78
N HIS A 400 36.47 -4.05 -157.02
CA HIS A 400 35.95 -3.77 -158.36
C HIS A 400 36.98 -3.11 -159.29
N GLU A 401 37.88 -2.26 -158.76
CA GLU A 401 39.00 -1.69 -159.53
C GLU A 401 40.06 -2.73 -159.90
N LYS A 402 40.30 -3.75 -159.04
CA LYS A 402 41.27 -4.81 -159.31
C LYS A 402 40.80 -5.82 -160.36
N GLU A 403 39.50 -6.10 -160.44
CA GLU A 403 38.93 -7.00 -161.47
C GLU A 403 38.93 -6.38 -162.87
N GLU A 404 38.67 -5.06 -162.99
CA GLU A 404 38.76 -4.32 -164.25
C GLU A 404 40.20 -4.26 -164.79
N LEU A 405 41.18 -4.04 -163.90
CA LEU A 405 42.62 -4.00 -164.23
C LEU A 405 43.20 -5.38 -164.61
N ALA A 406 42.58 -6.48 -164.18
CA ALA A 406 42.98 -7.84 -164.54
C ALA A 406 42.51 -8.24 -165.95
N ARG A 407 41.35 -7.74 -166.42
CA ARG A 407 40.86 -7.99 -167.80
C ARG A 407 41.65 -7.28 -168.90
N GLN A 408 42.34 -6.19 -168.59
CA GLN A 408 43.09 -5.40 -169.58
C GLN A 408 44.56 -5.84 -169.79
N LYS A 409 45.07 -6.87 -169.09
CA LYS A 409 46.51 -7.23 -169.10
C LYS A 409 46.91 -8.54 -169.81
N GLU A 410 45.99 -9.26 -170.46
CA GLU A 410 46.32 -10.50 -171.21
C GLU A 410 46.29 -10.36 -172.76
N SER A 411 46.14 -9.16 -173.34
CA SER A 411 46.31 -8.94 -174.80
C SER A 411 47.58 -8.16 -175.15
N TRP A 412 48.68 -8.91 -175.30
CA TRP A 412 49.87 -8.67 -176.12
C TRP A 412 50.81 -7.45 -175.87
N PRO A 413 52.11 -7.57 -176.23
CA PRO A 413 53.12 -6.56 -175.92
C PRO A 413 53.34 -5.56 -177.06
N GLY A 414 53.63 -4.32 -176.67
CA GLY A 414 54.50 -3.41 -177.43
C GLY A 414 53.85 -2.11 -177.88
N TRP A 415 54.26 -0.99 -177.27
CA TRP A 415 55.00 0.06 -177.97
C TRP A 415 55.41 1.23 -177.05
N SER A 416 56.61 1.70 -177.37
CA SER A 416 57.30 2.96 -177.09
C SER A 416 56.53 4.17 -176.55
N GLY A 417 57.23 4.96 -175.71
CA GLY A 417 57.34 6.41 -175.96
C GLY A 417 57.10 7.35 -174.77
N SER A 418 58.18 8.04 -174.39
CA SER A 418 58.25 9.48 -174.09
C SER A 418 57.70 10.08 -172.77
N LYS A 419 58.59 10.89 -172.15
CA LYS A 419 58.38 12.15 -171.37
C LYS A 419 57.11 12.93 -171.76
N PRO A 420 56.50 13.82 -170.91
CA PRO A 420 57.17 14.91 -170.14
C PRO A 420 56.52 15.25 -168.75
N ALA A 421 57.23 15.88 -167.80
CA ALA A 421 57.30 17.33 -167.46
C ALA A 421 56.02 18.01 -166.92
N GLY A 422 56.22 18.86 -165.90
CA GLY A 422 55.27 19.86 -165.39
C GLY A 422 54.65 19.47 -164.05
N GLU A 423 55.27 19.70 -162.90
CA GLU A 423 55.50 21.02 -162.30
C GLU A 423 54.23 21.88 -162.26
N SER A 424 53.64 22.04 -161.08
CA SER A 424 53.52 23.34 -160.42
C SER A 424 52.37 23.38 -159.43
N ARG A 425 52.75 23.77 -158.19
CA ARG A 425 52.14 24.88 -157.44
C ARG A 425 50.68 24.69 -156.99
N ARG A 426 50.24 25.15 -155.83
CA ARG A 426 50.61 26.31 -155.00
C ARG A 426 49.79 26.12 -153.71
N ARG A 427 50.33 26.53 -152.56
CA ARG A 427 49.79 27.65 -151.75
C ARG A 427 48.28 27.55 -151.50
N SER A 428 47.83 27.49 -150.25
CA SER A 428 48.18 28.44 -149.18
C SER A 428 48.08 27.81 -147.80
#